data_AF-A0A968Q614-F1
#
_entry.id   AF-A0A968Q614-F1
#
_cell.length_a   1.000
_cell.length_b   1.000
_cell.length_c   1.000
_cell.angle_alpha   90.00
_cell.angle_beta   90.00
_cell.angle_gamma   90.00
#
_symmetry.space_group_name_H-M   'P 1'
#
loop_
_entity.id
_entity.type
_entity.pdbx_description
1 polymer ?
#
loop_
_entity_poly.entity_id
_entity_poly.type
_entity_poly.pdbx_seq_one_letter_code
_entity_poly.pdbx_strand_id
1 'polypeptide(L)'
;MAPSQARSQIFVGRKELIEVVNGSITIGDRTVLAIPDPHIERWMMVDQRAFKEVFKRGCDALPRIKCKKNEYKELLLKQIRSADIEPIFGGMEYAEDIANSLDLHHCGDSEPSLGDFLKDLRGLLSKLRDDK
;
A
#
# COMPACT_ATOMS: atom_id res chain seq x y z
N MET A 1 -3.52 8.54 -40.68
CA MET A 1 -3.91 7.41 -39.82
C MET A 1 -3.18 7.56 -38.49
N ALA A 2 -3.88 7.97 -37.44
CA ALA A 2 -3.33 8.05 -36.08
C ALA A 2 -3.68 6.76 -35.32
N PRO A 3 -2.75 6.15 -34.56
CA PRO A 3 -3.08 4.97 -33.78
C PRO A 3 -3.88 5.34 -32.53
N SER A 4 -4.83 4.46 -32.25
CA SER A 4 -5.92 4.54 -31.29
C SER A 4 -5.47 4.73 -29.85
N GLN A 5 -6.11 5.69 -29.16
CA GLN A 5 -6.13 5.80 -27.71
C GLN A 5 -6.84 4.60 -27.09
N ALA A 6 -6.10 3.56 -26.73
CA ALA A 6 -6.53 2.60 -25.73
C ALA A 6 -6.19 3.20 -24.35
N ARG A 7 -7.01 4.14 -23.87
CA ARG A 7 -6.99 4.61 -22.48
C ARG A 7 -7.47 3.45 -21.60
N SER A 8 -6.54 2.70 -21.00
CA SER A 8 -6.88 1.83 -19.89
C SER A 8 -7.45 2.71 -18.77
N GLN A 9 -8.73 2.51 -18.51
CA GLN A 9 -9.50 3.15 -17.45
C GLN A 9 -8.88 2.88 -16.07
N ILE A 10 -9.02 3.87 -15.18
CA ILE A 10 -8.70 3.87 -13.74
C ILE A 10 -7.21 4.03 -13.40
N PHE A 11 -6.68 5.23 -13.63
CA PHE A 11 -5.72 5.84 -12.71
C PHE A 11 -6.24 7.24 -12.42
N VAL A 12 -7.28 7.32 -11.59
CA VAL A 12 -7.64 8.59 -10.95
C VAL A 12 -6.46 8.88 -10.02
N GLY A 13 -5.72 9.95 -10.27
CA GLY A 13 -4.52 10.24 -9.49
C GLY A 13 -4.89 10.39 -8.01
N ARG A 14 -3.99 10.03 -7.09
CA ARG A 14 -4.15 10.22 -5.63
C ARG A 14 -4.78 11.59 -5.30
N LYS A 15 -4.33 12.63 -6.00
CA LYS A 15 -4.82 14.01 -5.89
C LYS A 15 -6.31 14.17 -6.27
N GLU A 16 -6.76 13.58 -7.37
CA GLU A 16 -8.16 13.69 -7.84
C GLU A 16 -9.11 12.96 -6.88
N LEU A 17 -8.71 11.80 -6.33
CA LEU A 17 -9.49 11.10 -5.30
C LEU A 17 -9.61 11.94 -4.02
N ILE A 18 -8.50 12.56 -3.58
CA ILE A 18 -8.49 13.46 -2.42
C ILE A 18 -9.42 14.66 -2.67
N GLU A 19 -9.39 15.27 -3.86
CA GLU A 19 -10.24 16.40 -4.20
C GLU A 19 -11.73 16.03 -4.17
N VAL A 20 -12.11 14.86 -4.68
CA VAL A 20 -13.51 14.38 -4.64
C VAL A 20 -13.97 14.14 -3.21
N VAL A 21 -13.15 13.49 -2.39
CA VAL A 21 -13.50 13.19 -0.99
C VAL A 21 -13.59 14.48 -0.16
N ASN A 22 -12.64 15.39 -0.31
CA ASN A 22 -12.64 16.67 0.40
C ASN A 22 -13.75 17.62 -0.06
N GLY A 23 -14.21 17.50 -1.32
CA GLY A 23 -15.32 18.28 -1.86
C GLY A 23 -16.70 17.87 -1.33
N SER A 24 -16.82 16.71 -0.68
CA SER A 24 -18.07 16.20 -0.12
C SER A 24 -18.04 16.24 1.40
N ILE A 25 -18.71 17.22 2.02
CA ILE A 25 -18.73 17.38 3.49
C ILE A 25 -19.22 16.10 4.20
N THR A 26 -20.24 15.43 3.66
CA THR A 26 -20.81 14.22 4.28
C THR A 26 -19.91 13.00 4.21
N ILE A 27 -19.05 12.90 3.18
CA ILE A 27 -18.16 11.77 2.94
C ILE A 27 -16.77 12.05 3.53
N GLY A 28 -16.24 13.25 3.32
CA GLY A 28 -14.88 13.63 3.70
C GLY A 28 -14.61 13.54 5.20
N ASP A 29 -15.58 13.91 6.04
CA ASP A 29 -15.41 13.87 7.50
C ASP A 29 -15.43 12.45 8.09
N ARG A 30 -15.70 11.42 7.27
CA ARG A 30 -15.79 10.02 7.70
C ARG A 30 -15.01 9.05 6.82
N THR A 31 -14.20 9.56 5.90
CA THR A 31 -13.47 8.76 4.91
C THR A 31 -11.98 8.97 5.03
N VAL A 32 -11.21 7.88 5.00
CA VAL A 32 -9.76 7.90 4.89
C VAL A 32 -9.36 7.10 3.66
N LEU A 33 -8.42 7.64 2.89
CA LEU A 33 -7.99 7.05 1.62
C LEU A 33 -6.71 6.22 1.81
N ALA A 34 -6.83 4.90 1.74
CA ALA A 34 -5.69 3.99 1.67
C ALA A 34 -5.20 3.90 0.21
N ILE A 35 -4.45 4.91 -0.25
CA ILE A 35 -3.91 4.96 -1.62
C ILE A 35 -2.40 4.75 -1.58
N PRO A 36 -1.91 3.54 -1.91
CA PRO A 36 -0.49 3.30 -2.10
C PRO A 36 0.05 4.14 -3.26
N ASP A 37 1.28 4.61 -3.11
CA ASP A 37 2.02 5.26 -4.19
C ASP A 37 3.49 4.82 -4.08
N PRO A 38 4.03 4.04 -5.03
CA PRO A 38 3.42 3.63 -6.31
C PRO A 38 2.53 2.37 -6.27
N HIS A 39 2.70 1.45 -5.31
CA HIS A 39 2.08 0.11 -5.33
C HIS A 39 1.89 -0.47 -3.91
N ILE A 40 0.82 -1.25 -3.69
CA ILE A 40 0.50 -1.84 -2.38
C ILE A 40 1.56 -2.84 -1.90
N GLU A 41 2.21 -3.54 -2.82
CA GLU A 41 3.23 -4.54 -2.51
C GLU A 41 4.43 -3.92 -1.78
N ARG A 42 4.67 -2.60 -1.91
CA ARG A 42 5.66 -1.91 -1.10
C ARG A 42 5.28 -1.86 0.38
N TRP A 43 4.01 -1.62 0.70
CA TRP A 43 3.54 -1.63 2.09
C TRP A 43 3.73 -3.02 2.70
N MET A 44 3.58 -4.08 1.90
CA MET A 44 3.79 -5.46 2.35
C MET A 44 5.27 -5.81 2.58
N MET A 45 6.20 -5.10 1.94
CA MET A 45 7.63 -5.43 1.99
C MET A 45 8.49 -4.41 2.75
N VAL A 46 7.94 -3.25 3.13
CA VAL A 46 8.71 -2.17 3.78
C VAL A 46 9.25 -2.59 5.15
N ASP A 47 8.49 -3.41 5.88
CA ASP A 47 8.92 -3.96 7.17
C ASP A 47 9.55 -5.34 6.99
N GLN A 48 10.88 -5.38 6.99
CA GLN A 48 11.63 -6.63 6.87
C GLN A 48 11.42 -7.57 8.06
N ARG A 49 11.09 -7.05 9.25
CA ARG A 49 10.81 -7.86 10.44
C ARG A 49 9.49 -8.58 10.26
N ALA A 50 8.43 -7.86 9.89
CA ALA A 50 7.12 -8.43 9.60
C ALA A 50 7.19 -9.45 8.47
N PHE A 51 7.90 -9.13 7.38
CA PHE A 51 8.08 -10.05 6.27
C PHE A 51 8.79 -11.34 6.71
N LYS A 52 9.84 -11.22 7.54
CA LYS A 52 10.55 -12.37 8.10
C LYS A 52 9.70 -13.18 9.07
N GLU A 53 8.78 -12.56 9.80
CA GLU A 53 7.86 -13.27 10.69
C GLU A 53 6.94 -14.21 9.90
N VAL A 54 6.36 -13.71 8.81
CA VAL A 54 5.46 -14.48 7.95
C VAL A 54 6.19 -15.56 7.14
N PHE A 55 7.32 -15.20 6.50
CA PHE A 55 8.01 -16.08 5.55
C PHE A 55 9.26 -16.76 6.10
N LYS A 56 9.61 -16.53 7.37
CA LYS A 56 10.85 -17.01 8.04
C LYS A 56 12.14 -16.55 7.38
N ARG A 57 12.06 -15.68 6.37
CA ARG A 57 13.15 -15.12 5.58
C ARG A 57 12.91 -13.63 5.37
N GLY A 58 13.96 -12.82 5.52
CA GLY A 58 13.86 -11.37 5.27
C GLY A 58 13.67 -11.05 3.79
N CYS A 59 13.21 -9.83 3.51
CA CYS A 59 13.09 -9.28 2.16
C CYS A 59 14.40 -8.60 1.73
N ASP A 60 14.81 -8.78 0.47
CA ASP A 60 15.87 -7.96 -0.14
C ASP A 60 15.50 -6.47 -0.11
N ALA A 61 16.50 -5.59 -0.25
CA ALA A 61 16.29 -4.15 -0.27
C ALA A 61 15.29 -3.73 -1.38
N LEU A 62 14.30 -2.92 -1.01
CA LEU A 62 13.33 -2.37 -1.96
C LEU A 62 14.01 -1.36 -2.90
N PRO A 63 13.79 -1.44 -4.22
CA PRO A 63 14.33 -0.48 -5.16
C PRO A 63 13.76 0.92 -4.92
N ARG A 64 14.52 1.94 -5.35
CA ARG A 64 14.05 3.34 -5.34
C ARG A 64 12.84 3.51 -6.25
N ILE A 65 11.97 4.44 -5.88
CA ILE A 65 10.58 4.65 -6.35
C ILE A 65 10.34 4.62 -7.88
N LYS A 66 11.36 4.75 -8.74
CA LYS A 66 11.19 4.64 -10.20
C LYS A 66 10.83 3.20 -10.59
N CYS A 67 9.53 2.89 -10.62
CA CYS A 67 9.04 1.57 -10.95
C CYS A 67 8.70 1.41 -12.43
N LYS A 68 9.07 0.27 -13.00
CA LYS A 68 8.45 -0.28 -14.19
C LYS A 68 7.13 -0.96 -13.80
N LYS A 69 6.22 -1.09 -14.75
CA LYS A 69 4.96 -1.82 -14.55
C LYS A 69 5.25 -3.22 -13.98
N ASN A 70 4.51 -3.61 -12.95
CA ASN A 70 4.61 -4.89 -12.23
C ASN A 70 5.89 -5.13 -11.42
N GLU A 71 6.82 -4.18 -11.34
CA GLU A 71 8.12 -4.41 -10.69
C GLU A 71 8.01 -4.86 -9.23
N TYR A 72 7.17 -4.21 -8.42
CA TYR A 72 7.00 -4.62 -7.01
C TYR A 72 6.20 -5.90 -6.84
N LYS A 73 5.30 -6.21 -7.78
CA LYS A 73 4.57 -7.49 -7.77
C LYS A 73 5.52 -8.64 -8.06
N GLU A 74 6.37 -8.49 -9.07
CA GLU A 74 7.41 -9.47 -9.39
C GLU A 74 8.42 -9.62 -8.25
N LEU A 75 8.78 -8.50 -7.60
CA LEU A 75 9.65 -8.52 -6.44
C LEU A 75 9.02 -9.28 -5.26
N LEU A 76 7.78 -9.00 -4.91
CA LEU A 76 7.06 -9.72 -3.84
C LEU A 76 7.05 -11.23 -4.11
N LEU A 77 6.68 -11.63 -5.34
CA LEU A 77 6.70 -13.03 -5.76
C LEU A 77 8.08 -13.67 -5.64
N LYS A 78 9.12 -12.96 -6.08
CA LYS A 78 10.50 -13.43 -5.97
C LYS A 78 10.89 -13.64 -4.51
N GLN A 79 10.52 -12.73 -3.61
CA GLN A 79 10.84 -12.84 -2.19
C GLN A 79 10.12 -14.01 -1.53
N ILE A 80 8.83 -14.20 -1.81
CA ILE A 80 8.05 -15.34 -1.32
C ILE A 80 8.67 -16.67 -1.81
N ARG A 81 8.99 -16.77 -3.11
CA ARG A 81 9.66 -17.96 -3.67
C ARG A 81 11.03 -18.23 -3.08
N SER A 82 11.77 -17.18 -2.69
CA SER A 82 13.05 -17.34 -2.01
C SER A 82 12.91 -17.96 -0.61
N ALA A 83 11.72 -17.93 -0.04
CA ALA A 83 11.36 -18.62 1.20
C ALA A 83 10.84 -20.05 0.96
N ASP A 84 11.02 -20.60 -0.24
CA ASP A 84 10.57 -21.95 -0.65
C ASP A 84 9.04 -22.11 -0.61
N ILE A 85 8.33 -21.03 -0.90
CA ILE A 85 6.86 -20.96 -0.95
C ILE A 85 6.44 -20.62 -2.37
N GLU A 86 5.55 -21.42 -2.96
CA GLU A 86 4.94 -21.09 -4.26
C GLU A 86 3.55 -20.47 -4.02
N PRO A 87 3.38 -19.15 -4.23
CA PRO A 87 2.11 -18.47 -4.01
C PRO A 87 1.08 -18.85 -5.09
N ILE A 88 -0.15 -19.12 -4.67
CA ILE A 88 -1.26 -19.51 -5.55
C ILE A 88 -1.96 -18.27 -6.12
N PHE A 89 -2.06 -17.18 -5.33
CA PHE A 89 -2.81 -15.97 -5.68
C PHE A 89 -1.93 -14.74 -5.87
N GLY A 90 -0.67 -14.96 -6.23
CA GLY A 90 0.22 -13.88 -6.61
C GLY A 90 0.86 -13.13 -5.44
N GLY A 91 0.79 -13.69 -4.23
CA GLY A 91 1.36 -13.14 -2.99
C GLY A 91 0.36 -12.36 -2.13
N MET A 92 -0.80 -11.99 -2.68
CA MET A 92 -1.84 -11.24 -1.96
C MET A 92 -2.54 -12.06 -0.88
N GLU A 93 -2.50 -13.39 -0.97
CA GLU A 93 -3.02 -14.29 0.04
C GLU A 93 -2.35 -14.13 1.41
N TYR A 94 -1.15 -13.53 1.46
CA TYR A 94 -0.42 -13.25 2.69
C TYR A 94 -0.60 -11.81 3.20
N ALA A 95 -1.44 -11.00 2.53
CA ALA A 95 -1.58 -9.58 2.88
C ALA A 95 -2.07 -9.36 4.31
N GLU A 96 -3.01 -10.19 4.79
CA GLU A 96 -3.53 -10.13 6.15
C GLU A 96 -2.44 -10.49 7.19
N ASP A 97 -1.74 -11.60 7.00
CA ASP A 97 -0.66 -12.04 7.90
C ASP A 97 0.46 -11.00 8.00
N ILE A 98 0.84 -10.41 6.86
CA ILE A 98 1.84 -9.34 6.82
C ILE A 98 1.30 -8.12 7.55
N ALA A 99 0.09 -7.65 7.23
CA ALA A 99 -0.51 -6.46 7.84
C ALA A 99 -0.61 -6.58 9.37
N ASN A 100 -0.93 -7.77 9.88
CA ASN A 100 -0.99 -8.06 11.30
C ASN A 100 0.39 -8.04 11.98
N SER A 101 1.47 -8.26 11.22
CA SER A 101 2.84 -8.30 11.71
C SER A 101 3.58 -6.95 11.59
N LEU A 102 3.04 -5.99 10.84
CA LEU A 102 3.67 -4.69 10.57
C LEU A 102 3.86 -3.86 11.86
N ASP A 103 5.06 -3.31 12.04
CA ASP A 103 5.23 -2.14 12.89
C ASP A 103 4.77 -0.88 12.13
N LEU A 104 3.48 -0.56 12.24
CA LEU A 104 2.88 0.57 11.52
C LEU A 104 3.55 1.91 11.82
N HIS A 105 4.18 2.09 12.99
CA HIS A 105 4.93 3.33 13.26
C HIS A 105 6.18 3.38 12.38
N HIS A 106 7.00 2.34 12.43
CA HIS A 106 8.22 2.26 11.63
C HIS A 106 7.94 2.30 10.12
N CYS A 107 6.91 1.59 9.67
CA CYS A 107 6.51 1.58 8.26
C CYS A 107 6.07 2.98 7.78
N GLY A 108 5.35 3.73 8.61
CA GLY A 108 4.88 5.08 8.28
C GLY A 108 6.02 6.07 8.05
N ASP A 109 7.13 5.92 8.77
CA ASP A 109 8.34 6.75 8.60
C ASP A 109 9.12 6.38 7.32
N SER A 110 9.07 5.10 6.93
CA SER A 110 9.86 4.56 5.82
C SER A 110 9.14 4.58 4.46
N GLU A 111 7.80 4.60 4.47
CA GLU A 111 6.96 4.57 3.27
C GLU A 111 5.94 5.74 3.31
N PRO A 112 6.19 6.84 2.58
CA PRO A 112 5.39 8.06 2.68
C PRO A 112 3.90 7.85 2.44
N SER A 113 3.53 7.01 1.47
CA SER A 113 2.13 6.76 1.13
C SER A 113 1.37 6.07 2.27
N LEU A 114 2.04 5.19 3.02
CA LEU A 114 1.50 4.55 4.22
C LEU A 114 1.48 5.53 5.41
N GLY A 115 2.54 6.33 5.57
CA GLY A 115 2.61 7.37 6.60
C GLY A 115 1.45 8.36 6.51
N ASP A 116 1.15 8.84 5.29
CA ASP A 116 0.01 9.72 5.04
C ASP A 116 -1.32 9.05 5.41
N PHE A 117 -1.54 7.80 4.98
CA PHE A 117 -2.75 7.05 5.32
C PHE A 117 -2.92 6.91 6.84
N LEU A 118 -1.85 6.55 7.56
CA LEU A 118 -1.88 6.38 9.01
C LEU A 118 -2.13 7.70 9.74
N LYS A 119 -1.58 8.81 9.23
CA LYS A 119 -1.83 10.15 9.76
C LYS A 119 -3.30 10.53 9.64
N ASP A 120 -3.87 10.35 8.45
CA ASP A 120 -5.28 10.67 8.18
C ASP A 120 -6.22 9.77 9.01
N LEU A 121 -5.89 8.47 9.13
CA LEU A 121 -6.64 7.53 9.96
C LEU A 121 -6.63 7.93 11.44
N ARG A 122 -5.46 8.24 12.01
CA ARG A 122 -5.34 8.71 13.40
C ARG A 122 -6.12 10.01 13.62
N GLY A 123 -6.08 10.93 12.65
CA GLY A 123 -6.82 12.17 12.69
C GLY A 123 -8.34 11.93 12.75
N LEU A 124 -8.85 11.07 11.86
CA LEU A 124 -10.27 10.71 11.85
C LEU A 124 -10.70 10.01 13.15
N LEU A 125 -9.96 9.00 13.60
CA LEU A 125 -10.29 8.26 14.82
C LEU A 125 -10.26 9.15 16.07
N SER A 126 -9.37 10.14 16.11
CA SER A 126 -9.33 11.12 17.20
C SER A 126 -10.60 11.98 17.23
N LYS A 127 -11.03 12.51 16.08
CA LYS A 127 -12.29 13.27 15.97
C LYS A 127 -13.50 12.43 16.40
N LEU A 128 -13.60 11.20 15.91
CA LEU A 128 -14.71 10.29 16.26
C LEU A 128 -14.76 9.91 17.74
N ARG A 129 -13.62 9.95 18.44
CA ARG A 129 -13.57 9.75 19.89
C ARG A 129 -14.10 10.97 20.63
N ASP A 130 -13.76 12.17 20.17
CA ASP A 130 -14.11 13.43 20.83
C ASP A 130 -15.57 13.86 20.57
N ASP A 131 -16.21 13.28 19.53
CA ASP A 131 -17.64 13.43 19.22
C ASP A 131 -18.58 12.54 20.08
N LYS A 132 -18.02 11.74 21.00
CA LYS A 132 -18.78 10.90 21.96
C LYS A 132 -18.83 11.53 23.34
#